data_AF-A0A5C6BJB8-F1
#
_entry.id   AF-A0A5C6BJB8-F1
#
_cell.length_a   1.000
_cell.length_b   1.000
_cell.length_c   1.000
_cell.angle_alpha   90.00
_cell.angle_beta   90.00
_cell.angle_gamma   90.00
#
_symmetry.space_group_name_H-M   'P 1'
#
loop_
_entity.id
_entity.type
_entity.pdbx_description
1 polymer ?
#
loop_
_entity_poly.entity_id
_entity_poly.type
_entity_poly.pdbx_seq_one_letter_code
_entity_poly.pdbx_strand_id
1 'polypeptide(L)'
;MRPPALFFAAVIALCFSPFTSVFPAKQTPNPPVTVGANVILEITGDVAKHYHRLQTRQSSTPSGIQISTSAQVVQKLKTGQYRLEHSLTINTKSDAPRMVTLTALVNADAIKHRIVPANTEIRASPSDPKPVKTRKQTTWSVVKLDDLKGVKIRGWKLDHKVGE
;
A
#
# COMPACT_ATOMS: atom_id res chain seq x y z
N MET A 1 -3.56 -24.84 82.12
CA MET A 1 -2.38 -25.49 81.51
C MET A 1 -2.34 -25.12 80.02
N ARG A 2 -1.16 -24.72 79.51
CA ARG A 2 -0.86 -24.42 78.08
C ARG A 2 -0.67 -25.73 77.25
N PRO A 3 -0.22 -25.70 75.96
CA PRO A 3 -0.94 -25.73 74.67
C PRO A 3 -0.63 -27.03 73.85
N PRO A 4 -0.93 -27.18 72.53
CA PRO A 4 -0.10 -26.65 71.41
C PRO A 4 -0.95 -26.12 70.20
N ALA A 5 -0.63 -25.00 69.54
CA ALA A 5 0.36 -24.77 68.48
C ALA A 5 0.26 -25.72 67.26
N LEU A 6 -0.22 -25.22 66.10
CA LEU A 6 0.33 -25.57 64.77
C LEU A 6 -0.14 -24.62 63.64
N PHE A 7 0.84 -23.87 63.09
CA PHE A 7 1.14 -23.60 61.68
C PHE A 7 0.26 -22.70 60.77
N PHE A 8 0.88 -21.56 60.41
CA PHE A 8 1.16 -21.03 59.07
C PHE A 8 0.03 -20.96 58.02
N ALA A 9 -0.30 -19.72 57.61
CA ALA A 9 -0.16 -19.30 56.21
C ALA A 9 -0.12 -17.77 56.12
N ALA A 10 1.08 -17.22 55.95
CA ALA A 10 1.25 -15.87 55.42
C ALA A 10 1.19 -15.96 53.89
N VAL A 11 0.28 -15.22 53.26
CA VAL A 11 0.36 -14.90 51.83
C VAL A 11 0.22 -13.39 51.73
N ILE A 12 1.36 -12.72 51.70
CA ILE A 12 1.45 -11.28 51.44
C ILE A 12 1.19 -11.09 49.95
N ALA A 13 0.15 -10.32 49.65
CA ALA A 13 -0.25 -9.94 48.30
C ALA A 13 0.89 -9.18 47.60
N LEU A 14 1.41 -9.76 46.53
CA LEU A 14 2.26 -9.05 45.57
C LEU A 14 1.37 -8.07 44.79
N CYS A 15 1.47 -6.78 45.12
CA CYS A 15 0.91 -5.70 44.31
C CYS A 15 1.64 -5.64 42.97
N PHE A 16 1.06 -6.28 41.95
CA PHE A 16 1.43 -6.05 40.56
C PHE A 16 1.01 -4.63 40.18
N SER A 17 1.98 -3.74 40.03
CA SER A 17 1.78 -2.45 39.35
C SER A 17 2.01 -2.67 37.86
N PRO A 18 0.99 -2.58 36.97
CA PRO A 18 1.25 -2.51 35.55
C PRO A 18 1.76 -1.11 35.22
N PHE A 19 3.08 -0.96 35.14
CA PHE A 19 3.69 0.21 34.52
C PHE A 19 3.52 0.07 33.00
N THR A 20 2.32 0.34 32.49
CA THR A 20 2.14 0.58 31.06
C THR A 20 2.71 1.95 30.75
N SER A 21 4.01 2.01 30.51
CA SER A 21 4.62 3.16 29.86
C SER A 21 4.07 3.23 28.43
N VAL A 22 2.94 3.91 28.27
CA VAL A 22 2.45 4.38 26.98
C VAL A 22 3.34 5.56 26.63
N PHE A 23 4.55 5.29 26.14
CA PHE A 23 5.27 6.30 25.38
C PHE A 23 4.40 6.61 24.16
N PRO A 24 3.88 7.83 23.99
CA PRO A 24 3.31 8.21 22.71
C PRO A 24 4.45 8.08 21.70
N ALA A 25 4.32 7.12 20.77
CA ALA A 25 5.26 6.99 19.68
C ALA A 25 5.35 8.38 19.04
N LYS A 26 6.52 9.02 19.20
CA LYS A 26 6.81 10.34 18.64
C LYS A 26 6.55 10.22 17.15
N GLN A 27 5.39 10.70 16.69
CA GLN A 27 5.02 10.71 15.29
C GLN A 27 6.05 11.62 14.62
N THR A 28 7.10 11.02 14.06
CA THR A 28 8.03 11.76 13.22
C THR A 28 7.21 12.36 12.10
N PRO A 29 7.27 13.69 11.88
CA PRO A 29 6.49 14.32 10.83
C PRO A 29 6.79 13.61 9.51
N ASN A 30 5.73 13.08 8.90
CA ASN A 30 5.85 12.39 7.62
C ASN A 30 6.40 13.39 6.58
N PRO A 31 7.51 13.06 5.89
CA PRO A 31 8.10 13.98 4.94
C PRO A 31 7.08 14.27 3.82
N PRO A 32 6.92 15.54 3.40
CA PRO A 32 5.96 15.90 2.38
C PRO A 32 6.30 15.21 1.06
N VAL A 33 5.28 14.68 0.40
CA VAL A 33 5.42 14.03 -0.91
C VAL A 33 5.70 15.08 -1.99
N THR A 34 6.72 14.84 -2.81
CA THR A 34 7.15 15.74 -3.88
C THR A 34 6.61 15.29 -5.24
N VAL A 35 6.50 16.23 -6.18
CA VAL A 35 6.26 15.92 -7.59
C VAL A 35 7.46 15.12 -8.12
N GLY A 36 7.18 14.07 -8.90
CA GLY A 36 8.17 13.08 -9.37
C GLY A 36 8.38 11.91 -8.41
N ALA A 37 7.84 11.95 -7.18
CA ALA A 37 7.95 10.84 -6.25
C ALA A 37 7.12 9.63 -6.72
N ASN A 38 7.64 8.43 -6.47
CA ASN A 38 6.91 7.18 -6.65
C ASN A 38 6.07 6.87 -5.39
N VAL A 39 4.83 6.46 -5.61
CA VAL A 39 3.86 6.09 -4.59
C VAL A 39 3.31 4.70 -4.92
N ILE A 40 3.22 3.84 -3.93
CA ILE A 40 2.59 2.53 -4.08
C ILE A 40 1.07 2.70 -4.01
N LEU A 41 0.37 2.19 -5.01
CA LEU A 41 -1.08 2.10 -5.04
C LEU A 41 -1.52 0.73 -4.57
N GLU A 42 -2.26 0.67 -3.48
CA GLU A 42 -3.02 -0.50 -3.05
C GLU A 42 -4.46 -0.36 -3.55
N ILE A 43 -4.74 -1.00 -4.68
CA ILE A 43 -6.01 -0.90 -5.38
C ILE A 43 -6.91 -2.08 -4.99
N THR A 44 -8.11 -1.79 -4.51
CA THR A 44 -9.12 -2.78 -4.12
C THR A 44 -10.48 -2.42 -4.71
N GLY A 45 -11.52 -3.20 -4.36
CA GLY A 45 -12.90 -2.84 -4.67
C GLY A 45 -13.19 -2.72 -6.16
N ASP A 46 -13.99 -1.73 -6.53
CA ASP A 46 -14.43 -1.54 -7.91
C ASP A 46 -13.34 -0.94 -8.80
N VAL A 47 -12.40 -0.19 -8.21
CA VAL A 47 -11.21 0.30 -8.93
C VAL A 47 -10.38 -0.89 -9.40
N ALA A 48 -10.11 -1.85 -8.51
CA ALA A 48 -9.32 -3.02 -8.86
C ALA A 48 -10.01 -3.86 -9.94
N LYS A 49 -11.34 -4.02 -9.85
CA LYS A 49 -12.11 -4.75 -10.87
C LYS A 49 -12.04 -4.05 -12.24
N HIS A 50 -12.29 -2.74 -12.28
CA HIS A 50 -12.27 -1.97 -13.51
C HIS A 50 -10.88 -1.97 -14.14
N TYR A 51 -9.84 -1.75 -13.31
CA TYR A 51 -8.45 -1.75 -13.74
C TYR A 51 -8.05 -3.12 -14.32
N HIS A 52 -8.38 -4.21 -13.62
CA HIS A 52 -8.11 -5.58 -14.08
C HIS A 52 -8.79 -5.90 -15.41
N ARG A 53 -10.07 -5.56 -15.57
CA ARG A 53 -10.81 -5.79 -16.83
C ARG A 53 -10.15 -5.11 -18.01
N LEU A 54 -9.65 -3.88 -17.83
CA LEU A 54 -8.93 -3.20 -18.89
C LEU A 54 -7.57 -3.85 -19.17
N GLN A 55 -6.90 -4.39 -18.16
CA GLN A 55 -5.66 -5.12 -18.36
C GLN A 55 -5.84 -6.46 -19.10
N THR A 56 -6.85 -7.24 -18.76
CA THR A 56 -6.99 -8.62 -19.26
C THR A 56 -8.03 -8.78 -20.37
N ARG A 57 -8.93 -7.80 -20.56
CA ARG A 57 -10.16 -7.93 -21.37
C ARG A 57 -11.09 -9.08 -20.92
N GLN A 58 -10.85 -9.67 -19.75
CA GLN A 58 -11.73 -10.70 -19.22
C GLN A 58 -12.94 -10.05 -18.57
N SER A 59 -14.13 -10.55 -18.88
CA SER A 59 -15.39 -10.09 -18.28
C SER A 59 -15.53 -10.57 -16.84
N SER A 60 -15.04 -11.78 -16.55
CA SER A 60 -14.91 -12.33 -15.21
C SER A 60 -13.75 -11.66 -14.48
N THR A 61 -13.99 -11.30 -13.24
CA THR A 61 -12.96 -10.74 -12.36
C THR A 61 -13.04 -11.48 -11.03
N PRO A 62 -11.91 -11.96 -10.48
CA PRO A 62 -11.92 -12.63 -9.19
C PRO A 62 -12.57 -11.77 -8.11
N SER A 63 -13.39 -12.40 -7.26
CA SER A 63 -13.90 -11.74 -6.05
C SER A 63 -12.73 -11.42 -5.11
N GLY A 64 -12.72 -10.22 -4.54
CA GLY A 64 -11.67 -9.81 -3.59
C GLY A 64 -10.32 -9.50 -4.23
N ILE A 65 -10.27 -9.21 -5.55
CA ILE A 65 -9.03 -8.82 -6.21
C ILE A 65 -8.39 -7.59 -5.54
N GLN A 66 -7.10 -7.72 -5.23
CA GLN A 66 -6.25 -6.65 -4.72
C GLN A 66 -5.04 -6.52 -5.62
N ILE A 67 -4.76 -5.31 -6.09
CA ILE A 67 -3.67 -5.02 -7.01
C ILE A 67 -2.73 -4.02 -6.32
N SER A 68 -1.45 -4.37 -6.25
CA SER A 68 -0.40 -3.45 -5.79
C SER A 68 0.44 -3.02 -6.98
N THR A 69 0.52 -1.72 -7.24
CA THR A 69 1.33 -1.16 -8.34
C THR A 69 1.98 0.15 -7.91
N SER A 70 2.83 0.75 -8.74
CA SER A 70 3.45 2.05 -8.48
C SER A 70 2.92 3.13 -9.40
N ALA A 71 2.71 4.33 -8.87
CA ALA A 71 2.33 5.53 -9.61
C ALA A 71 3.29 6.67 -9.30
N GLN A 72 3.42 7.60 -10.24
CA GLN A 72 4.17 8.84 -10.04
C GLN A 72 3.25 9.97 -9.63
N VAL A 73 3.73 10.82 -8.73
CA VAL A 73 3.10 12.10 -8.42
C VAL A 73 3.43 13.06 -9.55
N VAL A 74 2.51 13.29 -10.47
CA VAL A 74 2.76 14.13 -11.65
C VAL A 74 2.50 15.61 -11.38
N GLN A 75 1.63 15.92 -10.42
CA GLN A 75 1.25 17.29 -10.12
C GLN A 75 0.75 17.46 -8.69
N LYS A 76 1.05 18.61 -8.09
CA LYS A 76 0.37 19.12 -6.89
C LYS A 76 -0.57 20.25 -7.27
N LEU A 77 -1.85 20.11 -6.97
CA LEU A 77 -2.89 21.09 -7.23
C LEU A 77 -2.87 22.20 -6.17
N LYS A 78 -3.40 23.38 -6.52
CA LYS A 78 -3.53 24.52 -5.59
C LYS A 78 -4.40 24.18 -4.36
N THR A 79 -5.33 23.23 -4.51
CA THR A 79 -6.19 22.72 -3.44
C THR A 79 -5.45 21.82 -2.43
N GLY A 80 -4.16 21.53 -2.64
CA GLY A 80 -3.38 20.63 -1.79
C GLY A 80 -3.46 19.15 -2.19
N GLN A 81 -4.25 18.82 -3.22
CA GLN A 81 -4.36 17.48 -3.79
C GLN A 81 -3.16 17.13 -4.68
N TYR A 82 -2.82 15.85 -4.73
CA TYR A 82 -1.85 15.29 -5.67
C TYR A 82 -2.56 14.55 -6.79
N ARG A 83 -2.09 14.75 -8.02
CA ARG A 83 -2.44 13.91 -9.15
C ARG A 83 -1.40 12.80 -9.25
N LEU A 84 -1.86 11.56 -9.09
CA LEU A 84 -1.08 10.36 -9.29
C LEU A 84 -1.35 9.78 -10.68
N GLU A 85 -0.32 9.27 -11.34
CA GLU A 85 -0.45 8.65 -12.65
C GLU A 85 0.34 7.35 -12.72
N HIS A 86 -0.32 6.31 -13.22
CA HIS A 86 0.28 5.02 -13.53
C HIS A 86 -0.14 4.63 -14.95
N SER A 87 0.83 4.26 -15.79
CA SER A 87 0.58 3.78 -17.14
C SER A 87 1.23 2.42 -17.32
N LEU A 88 0.46 1.48 -17.86
CA LEU A 88 0.90 0.12 -18.16
C LEU A 88 0.69 -0.17 -19.65
N THR A 89 1.77 -0.46 -20.35
CA THR A 89 1.72 -0.96 -21.72
C THR A 89 1.52 -2.47 -21.71
N ILE A 90 0.57 -2.93 -22.51
CA ILE A 90 0.18 -4.34 -22.63
C ILE A 90 0.46 -4.75 -24.07
N ASN A 91 1.45 -5.62 -24.22
CA ASN A 91 1.84 -6.20 -25.49
C ASN A 91 1.51 -7.69 -25.44
N THR A 92 0.38 -8.09 -26.00
CA THR A 92 0.02 -9.51 -26.17
C THR A 92 0.30 -9.93 -27.61
N LYS A 93 0.70 -11.18 -27.82
CA LYS A 93 0.97 -11.70 -29.18
C LYS A 93 -0.29 -11.75 -30.06
N SER A 94 -1.46 -11.79 -29.44
CA SER A 94 -2.77 -11.99 -30.07
C SER A 94 -3.56 -10.70 -30.30
N ASP A 95 -3.17 -9.57 -29.71
CA ASP A 95 -3.91 -8.31 -29.81
C ASP A 95 -3.00 -7.14 -30.17
N ALA A 96 -3.59 -6.09 -30.74
CA ALA A 96 -2.90 -4.83 -30.92
C ALA A 96 -2.40 -4.29 -29.55
N PRO A 97 -1.17 -3.75 -29.49
CA PRO A 97 -0.64 -3.19 -28.27
C PRO A 97 -1.53 -2.06 -27.77
N ARG A 98 -1.57 -1.92 -26.47
CA ARG A 98 -2.46 -0.97 -25.80
C ARG A 98 -1.83 -0.48 -24.52
N MET A 99 -2.29 0.67 -24.07
CA MET A 99 -1.86 1.27 -22.81
C MET A 99 -3.07 1.43 -21.90
N VAL A 100 -2.93 1.06 -20.64
CA VAL A 100 -3.92 1.37 -19.60
C VAL A 100 -3.33 2.44 -18.70
N THR A 101 -4.01 3.56 -18.57
CA THR A 101 -3.61 4.66 -17.68
C THR A 101 -4.60 4.78 -16.55
N LEU A 102 -4.09 4.78 -15.32
CA LEU A 102 -4.82 5.11 -14.10
C LEU A 102 -4.35 6.49 -13.62
N THR A 103 -5.30 7.39 -13.43
CA THR A 103 -5.08 8.71 -12.83
C THR A 103 -5.92 8.83 -11.57
N ALA A 104 -5.34 9.26 -10.47
CA ALA A 104 -6.06 9.48 -9.22
C ALA A 104 -5.77 10.88 -8.66
N LEU A 105 -6.81 11.55 -8.17
CA LEU A 105 -6.67 12.77 -7.36
C LEU A 105 -6.81 12.41 -5.90
N VAL A 106 -5.75 12.63 -5.12
CA VAL A 106 -5.71 12.24 -3.70
C VAL A 106 -5.29 13.42 -2.84
N ASN A 107 -5.89 13.54 -1.66
CA ASN A 107 -5.44 14.52 -0.67
C ASN A 107 -4.11 14.07 -0.05
N ALA A 108 -3.32 15.01 0.48
CA ALA A 108 -2.02 14.72 1.06
C ALA A 108 -2.07 13.77 2.27
N ASP A 109 -3.14 13.86 3.06
CA ASP A 109 -3.43 13.04 4.24
C ASP A 109 -3.80 11.59 3.91
N ALA A 110 -4.28 11.34 2.68
CA ALA A 110 -4.55 9.99 2.18
C ALA A 110 -3.25 9.22 1.88
N ILE A 111 -2.12 9.92 1.66
CA ILE A 111 -0.82 9.28 1.46
C ILE A 111 -0.24 8.91 2.82
N LYS A 112 -0.09 7.60 3.06
CA LYS A 112 0.51 7.06 4.27
C LYS A 112 1.96 6.68 4.00
N HIS A 113 2.80 6.75 5.02
CA HIS A 113 4.17 6.28 4.94
C HIS A 113 4.31 4.96 5.68
N ARG A 114 4.75 3.93 4.97
CA ARG A 114 5.07 2.61 5.52
C ARG A 114 6.59 2.49 5.63
N ILE A 115 7.07 2.26 6.83
CA ILE A 115 8.49 1.95 7.04
C ILE A 115 8.67 0.47 6.74
N VAL A 116 9.55 0.16 5.80
CA VAL A 116 10.02 -1.19 5.49
C VAL A 116 11.39 -1.36 6.12
N PRO A 117 11.52 -2.17 7.19
CA PRO A 117 12.81 -2.43 7.83
C PRO A 117 13.85 -2.99 6.86
N ALA A 118 15.13 -2.86 7.22
CA ALA A 118 16.19 -3.59 6.54
C ALA A 118 15.97 -5.11 6.69
N ASN A 119 16.48 -5.89 5.75
CA ASN A 119 16.36 -7.35 5.66
C ASN A 119 14.92 -7.88 5.52
N THR A 120 13.96 -7.01 5.16
CA THR A 120 12.59 -7.44 4.83
C THR A 120 12.60 -8.17 3.49
N GLU A 121 11.98 -9.35 3.42
CA GLU A 121 11.80 -10.09 2.18
C GLU A 121 10.68 -9.49 1.34
N ILE A 122 11.02 -9.06 0.12
CA ILE A 122 10.09 -8.56 -0.89
C ILE A 122 10.06 -9.57 -2.03
N ARG A 123 8.86 -9.95 -2.46
CA ARG A 123 8.64 -10.85 -3.59
C ARG A 123 7.89 -10.13 -4.69
N ALA A 124 8.21 -10.41 -5.96
CA ALA A 124 7.44 -9.85 -7.08
C ALA A 124 6.05 -10.49 -7.22
N SER A 125 5.90 -11.73 -6.74
CA SER A 125 4.62 -12.43 -6.64
C SER A 125 4.63 -13.45 -5.49
N PRO A 126 3.45 -13.89 -4.99
CA PRO A 126 3.39 -14.89 -3.91
C PRO A 126 4.13 -16.20 -4.24
N SER A 127 4.17 -16.57 -5.51
CA SER A 127 4.81 -17.81 -6.00
C SER A 127 6.26 -17.60 -6.46
N ASP A 128 6.82 -16.40 -6.30
CA ASP A 128 8.19 -16.11 -6.73
C ASP A 128 9.20 -16.85 -5.83
N PRO A 129 10.03 -17.75 -6.40
CA PRO A 129 10.98 -18.54 -5.62
C PRO A 129 12.16 -17.72 -5.10
N LYS A 130 12.40 -16.50 -5.62
CA LYS A 130 13.59 -15.70 -5.28
C LYS A 130 13.18 -14.37 -4.62
N PRO A 131 12.95 -14.34 -3.30
CA PRO A 131 12.71 -13.10 -2.58
C PRO A 131 13.96 -12.19 -2.62
N VAL A 132 13.75 -10.89 -2.78
CA VAL A 132 14.78 -9.86 -2.65
C VAL A 132 14.71 -9.26 -1.25
N LYS A 133 15.84 -9.23 -0.55
CA LYS A 133 15.93 -8.59 0.77
C LYS A 133 16.25 -7.11 0.65
N THR A 134 15.56 -6.27 1.41
CA THR A 134 15.92 -4.85 1.53
C THR A 134 17.28 -4.69 2.19
N ARG A 135 18.17 -3.89 1.59
CA ARG A 135 19.51 -3.64 2.16
C ARG A 135 19.50 -2.60 3.29
N LYS A 136 18.55 -1.67 3.25
CA LYS A 136 18.42 -0.56 4.19
C LYS A 136 16.95 -0.33 4.53
N GLN A 137 16.69 0.27 5.69
CA GLN A 137 15.37 0.76 6.03
C GLN A 137 14.93 1.77 4.96
N THR A 138 13.73 1.55 4.42
CA THR A 138 13.17 2.39 3.36
C THR A 138 11.76 2.81 3.75
N THR A 139 11.42 4.07 3.50
CA THR A 139 10.06 4.56 3.71
C THR A 139 9.33 4.58 2.37
N TRP A 140 8.21 3.88 2.28
CA TRP A 140 7.34 3.86 1.10
C TRP A 140 6.15 4.77 1.33
N SER A 141 5.84 5.59 0.34
CA SER A 141 4.57 6.31 0.27
C SER A 141 3.53 5.36 -0.31
N VAL A 142 2.40 5.19 0.38
CA VAL A 142 1.34 4.24 0.04
C VAL A 142 -0.01 4.94 0.03
N VAL A 143 -0.81 4.66 -0.98
CA VAL A 143 -2.18 5.17 -1.15
C VAL A 143 -3.11 4.00 -1.40
N LYS A 144 -4.25 3.99 -0.71
CA LYS A 144 -5.32 3.02 -0.96
C LYS A 144 -6.35 3.62 -1.91
N LEU A 145 -6.74 2.87 -2.93
CA LEU A 145 -7.78 3.24 -3.90
C LEU A 145 -8.83 2.13 -3.93
N ASP A 146 -9.97 2.36 -3.30
CA ASP A 146 -11.06 1.38 -3.14
C ASP A 146 -12.33 1.78 -3.90
N ASP A 147 -12.60 3.07 -4.03
CA ASP A 147 -13.70 3.63 -4.81
C ASP A 147 -13.26 4.38 -6.07
N LEU A 148 -14.19 4.55 -7.02
CA LEU A 148 -13.93 5.26 -8.27
C LEU A 148 -13.95 6.80 -8.10
N LYS A 149 -14.19 7.35 -6.92
CA LYS A 149 -14.29 8.80 -6.74
C LYS A 149 -12.91 9.41 -6.87
N GLY A 150 -12.76 10.33 -7.82
CA GLY A 150 -11.47 10.95 -8.10
C GLY A 150 -10.48 10.04 -8.82
N VAL A 151 -10.88 8.83 -9.22
CA VAL A 151 -10.07 7.90 -10.02
C VAL A 151 -10.61 7.85 -11.46
N LYS A 152 -9.70 7.93 -12.43
CA LYS A 152 -10.00 7.75 -13.85
C LYS A 152 -9.11 6.65 -14.41
N ILE A 153 -9.72 5.66 -15.04
CA ILE A 153 -9.00 4.58 -15.71
C ILE A 153 -9.35 4.63 -17.20
N ARG A 154 -8.34 4.62 -18.06
CA ARG A 154 -8.51 4.71 -19.51
C ARG A 154 -7.67 3.64 -20.20
N GLY A 155 -8.27 2.99 -21.20
CA GLY A 155 -7.56 2.13 -22.14
C GLY A 155 -7.34 2.86 -23.46
N TRP A 156 -6.13 2.79 -23.99
CA TRP A 156 -5.72 3.39 -25.26
C TRP A 156 -5.28 2.28 -26.21
N LYS A 157 -5.77 2.29 -27.44
CA LYS A 157 -5.17 1.49 -28.51
C LYS A 157 -3.91 2.21 -28.96
N LEU A 158 -2.78 1.52 -28.97
CA LEU A 158 -1.54 2.08 -29.52
C LEU A 158 -1.52 1.72 -31.00
N ASP A 159 -1.58 2.74 -31.85
CA ASP A 159 -1.40 2.55 -33.29
C ASP A 159 0.09 2.61 -33.62
N HIS A 160 0.54 1.77 -34.54
CA HIS A 160 1.95 1.62 -34.90
C HIS A 160 2.42 2.72 -35.87
N LYS A 161 1.50 3.58 -36.35
CA LYS A 161 1.74 4.53 -37.45
C LYS A 161 2.23 5.92 -37.03
N VAL A 162 2.80 6.09 -35.84
CA VAL A 162 3.39 7.38 -35.47
C VAL A 162 4.83 7.43 -35.98
N GLY A 163 5.02 7.80 -37.26
CA GLY A 163 6.33 8.11 -37.82
C GLY A 163 6.75 7.43 -39.13
N GLU A 164 5.84 6.95 -39.96
CA GLU A 164 6.12 6.67 -41.39
C GLU A 164 5.85 7.90 -42.25
#